data_AF-A0A5K1G6N2-F1
#
_entry.id   AF-A0A5K1G6N2-F1
#
_cell.length_a   1.000
_cell.length_b   1.000
_cell.length_c   1.000
_cell.angle_alpha   90.00
_cell.angle_beta   90.00
_cell.angle_gamma   90.00
#
_symmetry.space_group_name_H-M   'P 1'
#
loop_
_entity.id
_entity.type
_entity.pdbx_description
1 polymer ?
#
loop_
_entity_poly.entity_id
_entity_poly.type
_entity_poly.pdbx_seq_one_letter_code
_entity_poly.pdbx_strand_id
1 'polypeptide(L)'
;HFESFVAGYFRDKAPCILEACKAYMEGAQVGHLADGVQDVNQGHGHCSKSFKDSLSHLFPQLVTAFTDNGADCQKFVPKPKESRPRKLLVKVWN
;
A
#
# COMPACT_ATOMS: atom_id res chain seq x y z
N HIS A 1 9.78 25.63 -13.28
CA HIS A 1 8.60 24.94 -12.72
C HIS A 1 8.57 23.51 -13.23
N PHE A 2 8.56 22.53 -12.33
CA PHE A 2 8.49 21.09 -12.67
C PHE A 2 7.19 20.44 -12.17
N GLU A 3 6.31 21.20 -11.53
CA GLU A 3 5.12 20.68 -10.83
C GLU A 3 4.24 19.81 -11.73
N SER A 4 3.87 20.28 -12.92
CA SER A 4 3.05 19.49 -13.86
C SER A 4 3.75 18.24 -14.38
N PHE A 5 5.07 18.30 -14.56
CA PHE A 5 5.86 17.14 -14.97
C PHE A 5 5.89 16.08 -13.86
N VAL A 6 6.16 16.51 -12.62
CA VAL A 6 6.19 15.64 -11.45
C VAL A 6 4.81 15.03 -11.19
N ALA A 7 3.75 15.84 -11.26
CA ALA A 7 2.36 15.39 -11.11
C ALA A 7 1.99 14.34 -12.17
N GLY A 8 2.33 14.58 -13.44
CA GLY A 8 2.12 13.61 -14.53
C GLY A 8 2.87 12.30 -14.29
N TYR A 9 4.16 12.38 -13.95
CA TYR A 9 4.98 11.19 -13.69
C TYR A 9 4.41 10.32 -12.56
N PHE A 10 4.05 10.93 -11.43
CA PHE A 10 3.49 10.19 -10.30
C PHE A 10 2.08 9.66 -10.57
N ARG A 11 1.27 10.36 -11.36
CA ARG A 11 -0.03 9.84 -11.82
C ARG A 11 0.14 8.56 -12.63
N ASP A 12 1.07 8.58 -13.58
CA ASP A 12 1.30 7.45 -14.49
C ASP A 12 1.96 6.27 -13.77
N LYS A 13 2.81 6.54 -12.75
CA LYS A 13 3.51 5.51 -11.97
C LYS A 13 2.76 5.02 -10.74
N ALA A 14 1.66 5.67 -10.34
CA ALA A 14 0.91 5.32 -9.14
C ALA A 14 0.54 3.82 -9.04
N PRO A 15 0.04 3.15 -10.10
CA PRO A 15 -0.27 1.72 -10.01
C PRO A 15 0.95 0.85 -9.68
N CYS A 16 2.10 1.12 -10.31
CA CYS A 16 3.34 0.39 -10.07
C CYS A 16 3.87 0.64 -8.64
N ILE A 17 3.80 1.88 -8.16
CA ILE A 17 4.24 2.25 -6.80
C ILE A 17 3.38 1.51 -5.77
N LEU A 18 2.04 1.55 -5.93
CA LEU A 18 1.11 0.89 -5.01
C LEU A 18 1.24 -0.65 -5.04
N GLU A 19 1.52 -1.25 -6.20
CA GLU A 19 1.83 -2.68 -6.31
C GLU A 19 3.12 -3.06 -5.56
N ALA A 20 4.18 -2.27 -5.72
CA ALA A 20 5.43 -2.48 -4.98
C ALA A 20 5.19 -2.35 -3.47
N CYS A 21 4.43 -1.34 -3.03
CA CYS A 21 4.10 -1.18 -1.62
C CYS A 21 3.32 -2.39 -1.07
N LYS A 22 2.37 -2.94 -1.84
CA LYS A 22 1.67 -4.19 -1.47
C LYS A 22 2.66 -5.35 -1.30
N ALA A 23 3.53 -5.56 -2.28
CA ALA A 23 4.54 -6.61 -2.22
C ALA A 23 5.45 -6.45 -0.98
N TYR A 24 5.86 -5.22 -0.64
CA TYR A 24 6.66 -4.96 0.55
C TYR A 24 5.92 -5.25 1.86
N MET A 25 4.62 -4.92 1.94
CA MET A 25 3.78 -5.29 3.08
C MET A 25 3.63 -6.81 3.21
N GLU A 26 3.57 -7.53 2.09
CA GLU A 26 3.54 -9.00 2.05
C GLU A 26 4.90 -9.65 2.37
N GLY A 27 5.98 -8.86 2.35
CA GLY A 27 7.31 -9.30 2.78
C GLY A 27 8.36 -9.43 1.69
N ALA A 28 8.09 -8.92 0.49
CA ALA A 28 9.12 -8.74 -0.53
C ALA A 28 10.29 -7.91 0.02
N GLN A 29 11.51 -8.24 -0.41
CA GLN A 29 12.72 -7.53 -0.02
C GLN A 29 12.66 -6.07 -0.48
N VAL A 30 12.97 -5.13 0.43
CA VAL A 30 13.11 -3.71 0.12
C VAL A 30 14.58 -3.43 -0.13
N GLY A 31 14.92 -2.94 -1.33
CA GLY A 31 16.31 -2.66 -1.73
C GLY A 31 17.13 -3.94 -1.93
N HIS A 32 17.36 -4.30 -3.19
CA HIS A 32 18.33 -5.33 -3.55
C HIS A 32 19.44 -4.66 -4.37
N LEU A 33 20.69 -4.75 -3.91
CA LEU A 33 21.86 -4.33 -4.68
C LEU A 33 21.99 -5.30 -5.86
N ALA A 34 21.76 -4.83 -7.08
CA ALA A 34 22.23 -5.54 -8.25
C ALA A 34 23.76 -5.44 -8.27
N ASP A 35 24.43 -6.60 -8.20
CA ASP A 35 25.83 -6.80 -8.58
C ASP A 35 26.94 -6.56 -7.52
N GLY A 36 26.76 -7.10 -6.31
CA GLY A 36 27.86 -7.25 -5.36
C GLY A 36 27.70 -8.53 -4.55
N VAL A 37 28.64 -9.47 -4.73
CA VAL A 37 28.76 -10.77 -4.03
C VAL A 37 28.15 -10.73 -2.62
N GLN A 38 27.01 -11.38 -2.42
CA GLN A 38 26.49 -11.64 -1.07
C GLN A 38 27.27 -12.79 -0.47
N ASP A 39 28.11 -12.47 0.52
CA ASP A 39 28.70 -13.47 1.41
C ASP A 39 27.58 -14.22 2.15
N VAL A 40 27.69 -15.54 2.14
CA VAL A 40 26.68 -16.53 2.53
C VAL A 40 26.55 -16.69 4.06
N ASN A 41 26.66 -15.60 4.84
CA ASN A 41 26.46 -15.71 6.28
C ASN A 41 25.80 -14.49 6.93
N GLN A 42 24.53 -14.70 7.32
CA GLN A 42 23.78 -14.00 8.39
C GLN A 42 23.37 -12.54 8.17
N GLY A 43 22.15 -12.35 7.66
CA GLY A 43 21.47 -11.04 7.77
C GLY A 43 20.10 -10.92 7.10
N HIS A 44 19.22 -11.92 7.24
CA HIS A 44 17.76 -11.85 7.01
C HIS A 44 17.29 -10.73 6.06
N GLY A 45 17.44 -10.93 4.73
CA GLY A 45 17.03 -10.01 3.65
C GLY A 45 15.51 -9.84 3.49
N HIS A 46 14.80 -9.65 4.60
CA HIS A 46 13.37 -9.44 4.67
C HIS A 46 13.07 -7.98 5.00
N CYS A 47 11.96 -7.49 4.47
CA CYS A 47 11.36 -6.24 4.89
C CYS A 47 11.10 -6.27 6.41
N SER A 48 11.63 -5.29 7.15
CA SER A 48 11.51 -5.26 8.61
C SER A 48 10.05 -5.10 9.04
N LYS A 49 9.68 -5.70 10.18
CA LYS A 49 8.30 -5.60 10.70
C LYS A 49 7.86 -4.14 10.88
N SER A 50 8.72 -3.30 11.45
CA SER A 50 8.44 -1.89 11.66
C SER A 50 8.21 -1.14 10.34
N PHE A 51 8.98 -1.44 9.29
CA PHE A 51 8.74 -0.87 7.97
C PHE A 51 7.38 -1.30 7.41
N LYS A 52 7.03 -2.59 7.50
CA LYS A 52 5.72 -3.09 7.04
C LYS A 52 4.57 -2.39 7.76
N ASP A 53 4.69 -2.22 9.07
CA ASP A 53 3.69 -1.56 9.90
C ASP A 53 3.55 -0.09 9.49
N SER A 54 4.67 0.65 9.37
CA SER A 54 4.67 2.04 8.89
C SER A 54 4.08 2.16 7.49
N LEU A 55 4.45 1.26 6.57
CA LEU A 55 3.94 1.27 5.20
C LEU A 55 2.44 0.95 5.17
N SER A 56 1.95 0.07 6.04
CA SER A 56 0.52 -0.23 6.17
C SER A 56 -0.31 0.98 6.60
N HIS A 57 0.26 1.85 7.46
CA HIS A 57 -0.37 3.12 7.85
C HIS A 57 -0.27 4.20 6.76
N LEU A 58 0.80 4.20 5.97
CA LEU A 58 1.02 5.15 4.89
C LEU A 58 0.22 4.78 3.62
N PHE A 59 0.00 3.49 3.37
CA PHE A 59 -0.61 2.99 2.14
C PHE A 59 -1.96 3.65 1.79
N PRO A 60 -2.92 3.81 2.72
CA PRO A 60 -4.17 4.50 2.41
C PRO A 60 -3.96 5.96 2.00
N GLN A 61 -2.98 6.64 2.60
CA GLN A 61 -2.66 8.04 2.28
C GLN A 61 -2.06 8.15 0.86
N LEU A 62 -1.24 7.18 0.44
CA LEU A 62 -0.72 7.10 -0.92
C LEU A 62 -1.83 6.87 -1.94
N VAL A 63 -2.78 5.97 -1.64
CA VAL A 63 -3.94 5.72 -2.51
C VAL A 63 -4.76 7.01 -2.68
N THR A 64 -5.04 7.73 -1.59
CA THR A 64 -5.76 9.01 -1.65
C THR A 64 -4.98 10.05 -2.46
N ALA A 65 -3.71 10.28 -2.15
CA ALA A 65 -2.90 11.29 -2.83
C ALA A 65 -2.76 11.02 -4.34
N PHE A 66 -2.57 9.76 -4.74
CA PHE A 66 -2.52 9.43 -6.17
C PHE A 66 -3.87 9.56 -6.86
N THR A 67 -4.97 9.22 -6.18
CA THR A 67 -6.33 9.43 -6.70
C THR A 67 -6.62 10.92 -6.90
N ASP A 68 -6.27 11.76 -5.92
CA ASP A 68 -6.43 13.22 -6.00
C ASP A 68 -5.56 13.83 -7.11
N ASN A 69 -4.40 13.22 -7.39
CA ASN A 69 -3.54 13.56 -8.52
C ASN A 69 -4.04 12.98 -9.86
N GLY A 70 -5.21 12.33 -9.89
CA GLY A 70 -5.89 11.85 -11.09
C GLY A 70 -5.49 10.44 -11.55
N ALA A 71 -4.82 9.63 -10.71
CA ALA A 71 -4.50 8.24 -11.04
C ALA A 71 -5.70 7.32 -10.75
N ASP A 72 -5.92 6.32 -11.61
CA ASP A 72 -6.91 5.27 -11.32
C ASP A 72 -6.36 4.28 -10.28
N CYS A 73 -6.74 4.50 -9.03
CA CYS A 73 -6.35 3.67 -7.90
C CYS A 73 -7.49 2.79 -7.35
N GLN A 74 -8.61 2.62 -8.08
CA GLN A 74 -9.80 1.91 -7.55
C GLN A 74 -9.50 0.51 -7.02
N LYS A 75 -8.56 -0.21 -7.67
CA LYS A 75 -8.11 -1.55 -7.26
C LYS A 75 -7.37 -1.60 -5.90
N PHE A 76 -7.01 -0.45 -5.35
CA PHE A 76 -6.29 -0.32 -4.08
C PHE A 76 -7.15 0.26 -2.95
N VAL A 77 -8.34 0.77 -3.25
CA VAL A 77 -9.26 1.29 -2.24
C VAL A 77 -9.75 0.13 -1.36
N PRO A 78 -9.59 0.21 -0.04
CA PRO A 78 -10.13 -0.80 0.86
C PRO A 78 -11.65 -0.86 0.66
N LYS A 79 -12.18 -2.03 0.33
CA LYS A 79 -13.63 -2.23 0.32
C LYS A 79 -14.13 -1.96 1.75
N PRO A 80 -15.23 -1.19 1.92
CA PRO A 80 -15.87 -1.06 3.23
C PRO A 80 -16.06 -2.47 3.79
N LYS A 81 -15.53 -2.73 4.99
CA LYS A 81 -15.85 -3.97 5.70
C LYS A 81 -17.36 -3.92 5.92
N GLU A 82 -18.10 -4.76 5.21
CA GLU A 82 -19.54 -4.89 5.39
C GLU A 82 -19.79 -5.21 6.87
N SER A 83 -20.23 -4.20 7.61
CA SER A 83 -20.54 -4.34 9.02
C SER A 83 -21.76 -5.26 9.07
N ARG A 84 -21.58 -6.49 9.56
CA ARG A 84 -22.69 -7.39 9.92
C ARG A 84 -23.76 -6.54 10.59
N PRO A 85 -25.02 -6.54 10.12
CA PRO A 85 -26.05 -5.74 10.75
C PRO A 85 -26.06 -6.13 12.23
N ARG A 86 -25.82 -5.18 13.13
CA ARG A 86 -26.16 -5.39 14.54
C ARG A 86 -27.63 -5.74 14.49
N LYS A 87 -27.98 -6.99 14.78
CA LYS A 87 -29.37 -7.40 14.95
C LYS A 87 -29.97 -6.40 15.92
N LEU A 88 -30.77 -5.45 15.40
CA LEU A 88 -31.60 -4.63 16.25
C LEU A 88 -32.53 -5.63 16.89
N LEU A 89 -32.30 -5.90 18.17
CA LEU A 89 -33.23 -6.59 19.04
C LEU A 89 -34.44 -5.66 19.22
N VAL A 90 -35.20 -5.44 18.14
CA VAL A 90 -36.60 -5.04 18.22
C VAL A 90 -37.35 -6.25 18.77
N LYS A 91 -37.26 -6.42 20.09
CA LYS A 91 -38.26 -7.17 20.85
C LYS A 91 -39.54 -6.34 20.83
N VAL A 92 -40.29 -6.41 19.74
CA VAL A 92 -41.68 -5.96 19.70
C VAL A 92 -42.47 -6.94 18.83
N TRP A 93 -43.30 -7.72 19.52
CA TRP A 93 -44.61 -8.26 19.12
C TRP A 93 -44.67 -9.46 18.15
N ASN A 94 -44.84 -10.68 18.68
CA ASN A 94 -46.15 -11.33 18.87
C ASN A 94 -45.96 -12.61 19.71
#